data_AF-A0A562PJ51-F1
#
_entry.id   AF-A0A562PJ51-F1
#
_cell.length_a   1.000
_cell.length_b   1.000
_cell.length_c   1.000
_cell.angle_alpha   90.00
_cell.angle_beta   90.00
_cell.angle_gamma   90.00
#
_symmetry.space_group_name_H-M   'P 1'
#
loop_
_entity.id
_entity.type
_entity.pdbx_description
1 polymer ?
#
loop_
_entity_poly.entity_id
_entity_poly.type
_entity_poly.pdbx_seq_one_letter_code
_entity_poly.pdbx_strand_id
1 'polypeptide(L)'
;MCRMQGFTLLEVLIAVLVLAVGLIGGTAMQLHAMRARHESALLSTATRLAAGMAERIRANSAQLPVYLAAQYDAHAEPVPSRPGALCLDAACDAGQLAQLDIYELKRQVRTALPAGRARICRDAQTWADGRLRWECSGEPAAPVVIKVGWRGKRPDGTPDGDVDDPSPGAVIAVAGVAP
;
A
#
# COMPACT_ATOMS: atom_id res chain seq x y z
N MET A 1 1.66 -55.26 -43.99
CA MET A 1 2.76 -55.30 -43.00
C MET A 1 2.87 -53.93 -42.35
N CYS A 2 2.48 -53.77 -41.08
CA CYS A 2 2.65 -52.51 -40.36
C CYS A 2 4.12 -52.38 -39.95
N ARG A 3 4.77 -51.32 -40.43
CA ARG A 3 6.16 -50.99 -40.10
C ARG A 3 6.13 -50.17 -38.82
N MET A 4 6.51 -50.78 -37.70
CA MET A 4 6.70 -50.04 -36.43
C MET A 4 7.85 -49.05 -36.63
N GLN A 5 7.54 -47.77 -36.73
CA GLN A 5 8.53 -46.70 -36.64
C GLN A 5 8.93 -46.58 -35.16
N GLY A 6 10.11 -47.09 -34.80
CA GLY A 6 10.70 -46.84 -33.49
C GLY A 6 11.16 -45.39 -33.37
N PHE A 7 10.96 -44.79 -32.19
CA PHE A 7 11.48 -43.47 -31.87
C PHE A 7 13.01 -43.46 -31.95
N THR A 8 13.58 -42.44 -32.58
CA THR A 8 15.04 -42.26 -32.60
C THR A 8 15.50 -41.68 -31.25
N LEU A 9 16.71 -42.04 -30.79
CA LEU A 9 17.27 -41.50 -29.54
C LEU A 9 17.41 -39.96 -29.56
N LEU A 10 17.59 -39.40 -30.77
CA LEU A 10 17.61 -37.95 -31.00
C LEU A 10 16.24 -37.29 -30.73
N GLU A 11 15.16 -37.95 -31.10
CA GLU A 11 13.79 -37.43 -30.93
C GLU A 11 13.42 -37.31 -29.45
N VAL A 12 13.78 -38.31 -28.65
CA VAL A 12 13.60 -38.26 -27.18
C VAL A 12 14.45 -37.15 -26.58
N LEU A 13 15.70 -36.96 -27.04
CA LEU A 13 16.57 -35.89 -26.54
C LEU A 13 16.00 -34.50 -26.84
N ILE A 14 15.45 -34.29 -28.03
CA ILE A 14 14.79 -33.04 -28.42
C ILE A 14 13.53 -32.83 -27.58
N ALA A 15 12.71 -33.86 -27.37
CA ALA A 15 11.51 -33.76 -26.55
C ALA A 15 11.83 -33.36 -25.09
N VAL A 16 12.85 -33.98 -24.49
CA VAL A 16 13.31 -33.64 -23.13
C VAL A 16 13.88 -32.22 -23.09
N LEU A 17 14.63 -31.79 -24.10
CA LEU A 17 15.16 -30.41 -24.19
C LEU A 17 14.03 -29.38 -24.24
N VAL A 18 13.05 -29.57 -25.13
CA VAL A 18 11.90 -28.66 -25.26
C VAL A 18 11.08 -28.63 -23.96
N LEU A 19 10.86 -29.79 -23.34
CA LEU A 19 10.18 -29.89 -22.05
C LEU A 19 10.94 -29.12 -20.96
N ALA A 20 12.26 -29.28 -20.87
CA ALA A 20 13.08 -28.59 -19.88
C ALA A 20 12.98 -27.05 -20.04
N VAL A 21 13.08 -26.55 -21.29
CA VAL A 21 12.91 -25.11 -21.58
C VAL A 21 11.50 -24.63 -21.20
N GLY A 22 10.46 -25.40 -21.53
CA GLY A 22 9.08 -25.08 -21.16
C GLY A 22 8.86 -24.97 -19.65
N LEU A 23 9.46 -25.87 -18.86
CA LEU A 23 9.35 -25.85 -17.39
C LEU A 23 10.08 -24.64 -16.78
N ILE A 24 11.27 -24.30 -17.28
CA ILE A 24 12.01 -23.11 -16.82
C ILE A 24 11.20 -21.83 -17.15
N GLY A 25 10.66 -21.73 -18.37
CA GLY A 25 9.80 -20.60 -18.75
C GLY A 25 8.53 -20.50 -17.89
N GLY A 26 7.88 -21.63 -17.63
CA GLY A 26 6.67 -21.69 -16.80
C GLY A 26 6.92 -21.26 -15.36
N THR A 27 8.01 -21.70 -14.74
CA THR A 27 8.37 -21.33 -13.36
C THR A 27 8.72 -19.84 -13.24
N ALA A 28 9.44 -19.28 -14.21
CA ALA A 28 9.71 -17.84 -14.25
C ALA A 28 8.39 -17.03 -14.31
N MET A 29 7.46 -17.41 -15.19
CA MET A 29 6.16 -16.74 -15.29
C MET A 29 5.34 -16.87 -14.01
N GLN A 30 5.35 -18.03 -13.35
CA GLN A 30 4.67 -18.23 -12.06
C GLN A 30 5.24 -17.31 -10.97
N LEU A 31 6.56 -17.16 -10.90
CA LEU A 31 7.20 -16.24 -9.94
C LEU A 31 6.80 -14.79 -10.20
N HIS A 32 6.79 -14.36 -11.47
CA HIS A 32 6.31 -13.02 -11.85
C HIS A 32 4.84 -12.82 -11.45
N ALA A 33 3.98 -13.81 -11.71
CA ALA A 33 2.57 -13.75 -11.33
C ALA A 33 2.39 -13.65 -9.81
N MET A 34 3.19 -14.36 -9.01
CA MET A 34 3.15 -14.25 -7.54
C MET A 34 3.55 -12.87 -7.05
N ARG A 35 4.60 -12.26 -7.62
CA ARG A 35 5.02 -10.89 -7.28
C ARG A 35 3.94 -9.87 -7.61
N ALA A 36 3.37 -9.93 -8.81
CA ALA A 36 2.29 -9.03 -9.23
C ALA A 36 1.04 -9.18 -8.37
N ARG A 37 0.67 -10.42 -7.97
CA ARG A 37 -0.44 -10.66 -7.04
C ARG A 37 -0.19 -10.06 -5.66
N HIS A 38 1.03 -10.20 -5.14
CA HIS A 38 1.39 -9.64 -3.85
C HIS A 38 1.29 -8.12 -3.84
N GLU A 39 1.85 -7.46 -4.86
CA GLU A 39 1.77 -6.00 -5.02
C GLU A 39 0.32 -5.51 -5.16
N SER A 40 -0.48 -6.21 -5.99
CA SER A 40 -1.91 -5.90 -6.14
C SER A 40 -2.70 -6.01 -4.84
N ALA A 41 -2.35 -6.98 -3.98
CA ALA A 41 -2.97 -7.15 -2.67
C ALA A 41 -2.61 -6.03 -1.69
N LEU A 42 -1.36 -5.57 -1.70
CA LEU A 42 -0.90 -4.42 -0.91
C LEU A 42 -1.60 -3.13 -1.38
N LEU A 43 -1.70 -2.90 -2.69
CA LEU A 43 -2.40 -1.76 -3.25
C LEU A 43 -3.88 -1.78 -2.84
N SER A 44 -4.56 -2.92 -3.00
CA SER A 44 -5.97 -3.09 -2.59
C SER A 44 -6.18 -2.84 -1.09
N THR A 45 -5.18 -3.17 -0.27
CA THR A 45 -5.22 -2.88 1.17
C THR A 45 -5.05 -1.39 1.43
N ALA A 46 -4.05 -0.75 0.81
CA ALA A 46 -3.82 0.68 0.96
C ALA A 46 -5.01 1.52 0.49
N THR A 47 -5.64 1.17 -0.65
CA THR A 47 -6.84 1.86 -1.15
C THR A 47 -8.01 1.71 -0.18
N ARG A 48 -8.25 0.51 0.36
CA ARG A 48 -9.32 0.29 1.35
C ARG A 48 -9.10 1.10 2.63
N LEU A 49 -7.86 1.17 3.12
CA LEU A 49 -7.52 1.97 4.31
C LEU A 49 -7.73 3.46 4.04
N ALA A 50 -7.25 3.97 2.91
CA ALA A 50 -7.43 5.36 2.52
C ALA A 50 -8.91 5.72 2.31
N ALA A 51 -9.69 4.83 1.70
CA ALA A 51 -11.11 5.04 1.43
C ALA A 51 -11.90 5.07 2.75
N GLY A 52 -11.66 4.08 3.62
CA GLY A 52 -12.28 4.05 4.94
C GLY A 52 -11.95 5.28 5.78
N MET A 53 -10.72 5.80 5.69
CA MET A 53 -10.35 7.06 6.35
C MET A 53 -11.05 8.27 5.73
N ALA A 54 -11.19 8.32 4.39
CA ALA A 54 -11.91 9.39 3.72
C ALA A 54 -13.37 9.50 4.19
N GLU A 55 -14.06 8.36 4.35
CA GLU A 55 -15.42 8.32 4.89
C GLU A 55 -15.48 8.84 6.34
N ARG A 56 -14.54 8.44 7.19
CA ARG A 56 -14.47 8.91 8.59
C ARG A 56 -14.25 10.42 8.68
N ILE A 57 -13.34 10.96 7.86
CA ILE A 57 -13.11 12.41 7.80
C ILE A 57 -14.37 13.14 7.32
N ARG A 58 -15.10 12.60 6.33
CA ARG A 58 -16.37 13.21 5.89
C ARG A 58 -17.44 13.19 7.00
N ALA A 59 -17.53 12.10 7.75
CA ALA A 59 -18.48 11.99 8.86
C ALA A 59 -18.14 12.94 10.03
N ASN A 60 -16.87 13.30 10.20
CA ASN A 60 -16.38 14.16 11.29
C ASN A 60 -15.57 15.36 10.76
N SER A 61 -16.08 16.02 9.73
CA SER A 61 -15.35 17.05 8.98
C SER A 61 -14.98 18.29 9.82
N ALA A 62 -15.73 18.56 10.89
CA ALA A 62 -15.41 19.62 11.85
C ALA A 62 -14.05 19.42 12.54
N GLN A 63 -13.52 18.19 12.57
CA GLN A 63 -12.23 17.86 13.17
C GLN A 63 -11.10 17.76 12.12
N LEU A 64 -11.28 18.34 10.93
CA LEU A 64 -10.25 18.38 9.90
C LEU A 64 -8.87 18.84 10.41
N PRO A 65 -8.74 19.87 11.27
CA PRO A 65 -7.43 20.27 11.81
C PRO A 65 -6.71 19.14 12.56
N VAL A 66 -7.46 18.26 13.24
CA VAL A 66 -6.91 17.10 13.94
C VAL A 66 -6.43 16.04 12.95
N TYR A 67 -7.22 15.77 11.91
CA TYR A 67 -6.84 14.80 10.86
C TYR A 67 -5.64 15.28 10.04
N LEU A 68 -5.52 16.57 9.73
CA LEU A 68 -4.39 17.13 8.96
C LEU A 68 -3.03 17.04 9.69
N ALA A 69 -3.04 16.85 11.02
CA ALA A 69 -1.84 16.59 11.80
C ALA A 69 -1.39 15.12 11.74
N ALA A 70 -2.18 14.23 11.12
CA ALA A 70 -1.91 12.81 11.11
C ALA A 70 -0.85 12.43 10.06
N GLN A 71 0.30 12.00 10.58
CA GLN A 71 1.35 11.31 9.83
C GLN A 71 1.80 10.07 10.60
N TYR A 72 2.24 9.06 9.88
CA TYR A 72 2.84 7.85 10.44
C TYR A 72 3.78 7.18 9.44
N ASP A 73 4.99 6.84 9.89
CA ASP A 73 5.91 5.97 9.18
C ASP A 73 6.37 4.83 10.10
N ALA A 74 5.96 3.59 9.82
CA ALA A 74 6.31 2.42 10.61
C ALA A 74 7.82 2.09 10.62
N HIS A 75 8.60 2.67 9.69
CA HIS A 75 10.05 2.54 9.69
C HIS A 75 10.72 3.49 10.70
N ALA A 76 10.20 4.71 10.83
CA ALA A 76 10.80 5.77 11.66
C ALA A 76 10.14 5.91 13.04
N GLU A 77 8.89 5.49 13.18
CA GLU A 77 8.08 5.65 14.37
C GLU A 77 7.79 4.32 15.08
N PRO A 78 7.65 4.33 16.41
CA PRO A 78 7.30 3.13 17.18
C PRO A 78 5.86 2.68 16.92
N VAL A 79 5.42 1.66 17.66
CA VAL A 79 4.01 1.26 17.70
C VAL A 79 3.15 2.48 18.11
N PRO A 80 2.04 2.78 17.41
CA PRO A 80 1.14 3.86 17.78
C PRO A 80 0.64 3.66 19.22
N SER A 81 0.75 4.70 20.04
CA SER A 81 0.25 4.69 21.41
C SER A 81 -1.29 4.76 21.41
N ARG A 82 -1.90 4.08 22.38
CA ARG A 82 -3.35 4.08 22.57
C ARG A 82 -3.82 5.51 22.94
N PRO A 83 -4.87 6.05 22.31
CA PRO A 83 -5.43 7.34 22.69
C PRO A 83 -6.11 7.27 24.06
N GLY A 84 -6.34 8.43 24.68
CA GLY A 84 -6.94 8.52 26.01
C GLY A 84 -8.36 7.91 26.10
N ALA A 85 -9.07 7.84 24.97
CA ALA A 85 -10.38 7.19 24.86
C ALA A 85 -10.42 6.29 23.62
N LEU A 86 -11.01 5.09 23.75
CA LEU A 86 -11.27 4.18 22.62
C LEU A 86 -12.70 4.28 22.08
N CYS A 87 -13.56 5.10 22.69
CA CYS A 87 -14.94 5.30 22.24
C CYS A 87 -15.77 4.00 22.08
N LEU A 88 -15.47 2.97 22.89
CA LEU A 88 -16.17 1.69 22.92
C LEU A 88 -17.20 1.63 24.06
N ASP A 89 -16.78 2.04 25.26
CA ASP A 89 -17.57 1.91 26.49
C ASP A 89 -17.89 3.26 27.15
N ALA A 90 -17.53 4.37 26.50
CA ALA A 90 -17.76 5.72 26.99
C ALA A 90 -18.08 6.67 25.84
N ALA A 91 -18.89 7.69 26.12
CA ALA A 91 -19.17 8.76 25.17
C ALA A 91 -17.86 9.51 24.83
N CYS A 92 -17.59 9.67 23.54
CA CYS A 92 -16.50 10.48 23.05
C CYS A 92 -17.01 11.77 22.43
N ASP A 93 -16.26 12.85 22.63
CA ASP A 93 -16.43 14.03 21.79
C ASP A 93 -15.86 13.79 20.37
N ALA A 94 -16.16 14.71 19.46
CA ALA A 94 -15.72 14.62 18.07
C ALA A 94 -14.19 14.56 17.93
N GLY A 95 -13.44 15.26 18.78
CA GLY A 95 -11.98 15.28 18.76
C GLY A 95 -11.39 13.95 19.25
N GLN A 96 -11.95 13.36 20.29
CA GLN A 96 -11.58 12.03 20.78
C GLN A 96 -11.85 10.95 19.75
N LEU A 97 -12.98 11.04 19.03
CA LEU A 97 -13.28 10.15 17.91
C LEU A 97 -12.25 10.27 16.78
N ALA A 98 -11.85 11.49 16.43
CA ALA A 98 -10.81 11.72 15.41
C ALA A 98 -9.44 11.12 15.83
N GLN A 99 -9.07 11.21 17.11
CA GLN A 99 -7.85 10.58 17.62
C GLN A 99 -7.90 9.06 17.56
N LEU A 100 -9.06 8.47 17.82
CA LEU A 100 -9.29 7.03 17.64
C LEU A 100 -9.14 6.62 16.17
N ASP A 101 -9.78 7.33 15.25
CA ASP A 101 -9.69 7.05 13.81
C ASP A 101 -8.24 7.07 13.33
N ILE A 102 -7.47 8.09 13.74
CA ILE A 102 -6.04 8.20 13.43
C ILE A 102 -5.27 7.03 14.03
N TYR A 103 -5.51 6.69 15.30
CA TYR A 103 -4.87 5.55 15.95
C TYR A 103 -5.14 4.24 15.20
N GLU A 104 -6.38 3.98 14.81
CA GLU A 104 -6.77 2.80 14.06
C GLU A 104 -6.10 2.74 12.68
N LEU A 105 -6.09 3.87 11.96
CA LEU A 105 -5.38 3.98 10.69
C LEU A 105 -3.90 3.63 10.85
N LYS A 106 -3.21 4.25 11.82
CA LYS A 106 -1.78 3.99 12.08
C LYS A 106 -1.53 2.52 12.42
N ARG A 107 -2.37 1.93 13.29
CA ARG A 107 -2.27 0.52 13.67
C ARG A 107 -2.46 -0.40 12.47
N GLN A 108 -3.49 -0.17 11.66
CA GLN A 108 -3.80 -0.98 10.48
C GLN A 108 -2.69 -0.88 9.43
N VAL A 109 -2.19 0.32 9.15
CA VAL A 109 -1.08 0.56 8.23
C VAL A 109 0.17 -0.19 8.69
N ARG A 110 0.50 -0.12 9.98
CA ARG A 110 1.65 -0.86 10.54
C ARG A 110 1.54 -2.37 10.37
N THR A 111 0.35 -2.93 10.61
CA THR A 111 0.16 -4.39 10.63
C THR A 111 -0.12 -4.99 9.26
N ALA A 112 -0.70 -4.21 8.34
CA ALA A 112 -1.18 -4.71 7.06
C ALA A 112 -0.20 -4.43 5.90
N LEU A 113 0.75 -3.50 6.08
CA LEU A 113 1.69 -3.09 5.05
C LEU A 113 3.14 -3.20 5.55
N PRO A 114 4.07 -3.70 4.72
CA PRO A 114 5.49 -3.83 5.10
C PRO A 114 6.13 -2.44 5.19
N ALA A 115 6.58 -2.05 6.39
CA ALA A 115 7.04 -0.68 6.66
C ALA A 115 6.04 0.37 6.13
N GLY A 116 4.76 0.15 6.46
CA GLY A 116 3.64 0.98 6.02
C GLY A 116 3.75 2.42 6.52
N ARG A 117 3.25 3.34 5.70
CA ARG A 117 3.21 4.77 5.97
C ARG A 117 1.88 5.38 5.56
N ALA A 118 1.45 6.40 6.30
CA ALA A 118 0.23 7.14 6.05
C ALA A 118 0.42 8.63 6.33
N ARG A 119 -0.19 9.49 5.50
CA ARG A 119 -0.22 10.92 5.72
C ARG A 119 -1.55 11.50 5.25
N ILE A 120 -2.15 12.33 6.08
CA ILE A 120 -3.36 13.10 5.73
C ILE A 120 -2.94 14.55 5.64
N CYS A 121 -3.17 15.18 4.50
CA CYS A 121 -2.73 16.55 4.27
C CYS A 121 -3.50 17.22 3.13
N ARG A 122 -3.35 18.53 2.97
CA ARG A 122 -3.78 19.23 1.76
C ARG A 122 -2.70 19.10 0.68
N ASP A 123 -3.07 18.59 -0.48
CA ASP A 123 -2.13 18.45 -1.59
C ASP A 123 -2.79 18.48 -2.97
N ALA A 124 -2.37 19.44 -3.81
CA ALA A 124 -2.79 19.54 -5.21
C ALA A 124 -1.89 18.71 -6.14
N GLN A 125 -0.74 18.21 -5.66
CA GLN A 125 0.31 17.62 -6.50
C GLN A 125 0.76 16.27 -5.92
N THR A 126 -0.13 15.29 -6.01
CA THR A 126 0.04 13.97 -5.36
C THR A 126 1.00 13.04 -6.09
N TRP A 127 1.23 13.24 -7.38
CA TRP A 127 2.12 12.43 -8.20
C TRP A 127 3.22 13.28 -8.85
N ALA A 128 4.39 12.69 -9.08
CA ALA A 128 5.49 13.24 -9.89
C ALA A 128 6.20 12.08 -10.58
N ASP A 129 6.37 12.14 -11.90
CA ASP A 129 7.05 11.10 -12.70
C ASP A 129 6.52 9.67 -12.48
N GLY A 130 5.20 9.52 -12.31
CA GLY A 130 4.55 8.24 -12.02
C GLY A 130 4.79 7.71 -10.60
N ARG A 131 5.32 8.54 -9.71
CA ARG A 131 5.63 8.21 -8.31
C ARG A 131 4.74 9.01 -7.36
N LEU A 132 4.35 8.38 -6.25
CA LEU A 132 3.65 9.05 -5.17
C LEU A 132 4.58 10.05 -4.49
N ARG A 133 4.20 11.32 -4.48
CA ARG A 133 4.88 12.36 -3.70
C ARG A 133 4.39 12.29 -2.26
N TRP A 134 5.29 12.09 -1.32
CA TRP A 134 4.91 11.98 0.10
C TRP A 134 4.73 13.32 0.78
N GLU A 135 5.64 14.24 0.52
CA GLU A 135 5.47 15.62 0.96
C GLU A 135 4.24 16.24 0.31
N CYS A 136 3.60 17.10 1.07
CA CYS A 136 2.38 17.77 0.66
C CYS A 136 2.71 19.21 0.34
N SER A 137 2.11 19.75 -0.73
CA SER A 137 2.23 21.17 -1.08
C SER A 137 1.78 22.09 0.06
N GLY A 138 0.78 21.66 0.85
CA GLY A 138 0.32 22.41 2.04
C GLY A 138 -0.45 23.68 1.70
N GLU A 139 -0.81 23.88 0.42
CA GLU A 139 -1.60 25.03 -0.02
C GLU A 139 -2.98 25.01 0.67
N PRO A 140 -3.46 26.13 1.24
CA PRO A 140 -4.72 26.16 1.96
C PRO A 140 -5.92 25.73 1.11
N ALA A 141 -5.91 26.04 -0.18
CA ALA A 141 -6.96 25.69 -1.12
C ALA A 141 -6.82 24.29 -1.75
N ALA A 142 -5.73 23.57 -1.46
CA ALA A 142 -5.53 22.24 -2.01
C ALA A 142 -6.50 21.22 -1.38
N PRO A 143 -6.95 20.22 -2.17
CA PRO A 143 -7.84 19.19 -1.65
C PRO A 143 -7.16 18.38 -0.54
N VAL A 144 -7.97 17.95 0.43
CA VAL A 144 -7.50 17.02 1.47
C VAL A 144 -7.33 15.65 0.84
N VAL A 145 -6.15 15.07 1.00
CA VAL A 145 -5.82 13.74 0.48
C VAL A 145 -5.32 12.84 1.62
N ILE A 146 -5.67 11.56 1.52
CA ILE A 146 -5.08 10.49 2.33
C ILE A 146 -4.12 9.71 1.45
N LYS A 147 -2.84 9.74 1.83
CA LYS A 147 -1.78 8.96 1.21
C LYS A 147 -1.51 7.74 2.09
N VAL A 148 -1.56 6.54 1.53
CA VAL A 148 -1.22 5.29 2.22
C VAL A 148 -0.29 4.48 1.31
N GLY A 149 0.81 3.97 1.85
CA GLY A 149 1.80 3.24 1.06
C GLY A 149 2.74 2.44 1.93
N TRP A 150 3.73 1.84 1.30
CA TRP A 150 4.67 0.95 1.95
C TRP A 150 6.05 1.05 1.30
N ARG A 151 7.08 0.54 1.99
CA ARG A 151 8.44 0.49 1.46
C ARG A 151 8.72 -0.91 0.94
N GLY A 152 9.46 -0.98 -0.16
CA GLY A 152 10.10 -2.20 -0.61
C GLY A 152 11.07 -2.73 0.45
N LYS A 153 11.56 -3.95 0.26
CA LYS A 153 12.57 -4.55 1.12
C LYS A 153 13.82 -4.77 0.27
N ARG A 154 14.95 -4.27 0.74
CA ARG A 154 16.26 -4.56 0.17
C ARG A 154 16.62 -6.04 0.34
N PRO A 155 17.59 -6.57 -0.43
CA PRO A 155 18.05 -7.95 -0.29
C PRO A 155 18.54 -8.30 1.12
N ASP A 156 19.04 -7.31 1.87
CA ASP A 156 19.50 -7.43 3.27
C ASP A 156 18.35 -7.44 4.29
N GLY A 157 17.12 -7.23 3.83
CA GLY A 157 15.93 -7.20 4.65
C GLY A 157 15.59 -5.84 5.27
N THR A 158 16.35 -4.78 4.97
CA THR A 158 16.00 -3.43 5.42
C THR A 158 14.92 -2.82 4.53
N PRO A 159 14.03 -1.96 5.06
CA PRO A 159 13.11 -1.20 4.22
C PRO A 159 13.87 -0.26 3.28
N ASP A 160 13.38 -0.09 2.05
CA ASP A 160 13.94 0.88 1.12
C ASP A 160 13.71 2.33 1.59
N GLY A 161 14.76 3.14 1.46
CA GLY A 161 14.71 4.57 1.72
C GLY A 161 13.94 5.31 0.63
N ASP A 162 13.59 6.58 0.89
CA ASP A 162 12.82 7.40 -0.05
C ASP A 162 13.60 7.82 -1.32
N VAL A 163 14.91 7.52 -1.37
CA VAL A 163 15.83 8.01 -2.41
C VAL A 163 15.98 7.02 -3.57
N ASP A 164 15.90 5.71 -3.31
CA ASP A 164 16.30 4.67 -4.26
C ASP A 164 15.11 4.00 -4.97
N ASP A 165 13.92 3.96 -4.36
CA ASP A 165 12.74 3.28 -4.92
C ASP A 165 11.47 4.11 -4.67
N PRO A 166 10.64 4.41 -5.70
CA PRO A 166 9.33 5.01 -5.49
C PRO A 166 8.52 4.16 -4.53
N SER A 167 8.17 4.69 -3.36
CA SER A 167 7.31 3.95 -2.44
C SER A 167 5.93 3.77 -3.10
N PRO A 168 5.52 2.53 -3.42
CA PRO A 168 4.19 2.29 -3.96
C PRO A 168 3.13 2.68 -2.93
N GLY A 169 1.99 3.15 -3.43
CA GLY A 169 0.92 3.61 -2.57
C GLY A 169 -0.35 3.99 -3.30
N ALA A 170 -1.38 4.24 -2.51
CA ALA A 170 -2.67 4.74 -2.92
C ALA A 170 -2.87 6.16 -2.39
N VAL A 171 -3.53 6.99 -3.19
CA VAL A 171 -3.99 8.32 -2.77
C VAL A 171 -5.48 8.43 -3.03
N ILE A 172 -6.21 8.87 -2.02
CA ILE A 172 -7.65 9.14 -2.13
C ILE A 172 -7.91 10.57 -1.66
N ALA A 173 -8.57 11.36 -2.50
CA ALA A 173 -9.04 12.68 -2.14
C ALA A 173 -10.33 12.59 -1.32
N VAL A 174 -10.47 13.42 -0.30
CA VAL A 174 -11.69 13.55 0.48
C VAL A 174 -12.62 14.55 -0.21
N ALA A 175 -13.63 14.03 -0.90
CA ALA A 175 -14.67 14.87 -1.50
C ALA A 175 -15.53 15.55 -0.41
N GLY A 176 -16.03 16.76 -0.69
CA GLY A 176 -17.03 17.44 0.14
C GLY A 176 -16.50 18.09 1.42
N VAL A 177 -15.19 18.09 1.64
CA VAL A 177 -14.55 18.88 2.69
C VAL A 177 -14.10 20.19 2.07
N ALA A 178 -14.65 21.31 2.56
CA ALA A 178 -14.30 22.63 2.07
C ALA A 178 -12.80 22.92 2.29
N PRO A 179 -12.15 23.68 1.38
CA PRO A 179 -10.79 24.16 1.59
C PRO A 179 -10.68 24.99 2.87
#